data_AF-A0A660L6F7-F1
#
_entry.id   AF-A0A660L6F7-F1
#
_cell.length_a   1.000
_cell.length_b   1.000
_cell.length_c   1.000
_cell.angle_alpha   90.00
_cell.angle_beta   90.00
_cell.angle_gamma   90.00
#
_symmetry.space_group_name_H-M   'P 1'
#
loop_
_entity.id
_entity.type
_entity.pdbx_description
1 polymer ?
#
loop_
_entity_poly.entity_id
_entity_poly.type
_entity_poly.pdbx_seq_one_letter_code
_entity_poly.pdbx_strand_id
1 'polypeptide(L)'
;MRGVLVDLDNTLLPWNSSEIPPAHRAWLEAARARGISVCVISNNHTTRVESALRELGIPYVSSARKPLRVGFVRALRQLGLPPEACIVVGDQLLTDVWGAHRMGMRAVLVRPVVSTDGPHTRVNRFFERRLRRLLERLGLWPEEG
;
A
#
# COMPACT_ATOMS: atom_id res chain seq x y z
N MET A 1 -5.58 3.41 -16.79
CA MET A 1 -4.86 2.78 -15.66
C MET A 1 -4.80 1.29 -15.94
N ARG A 2 -3.66 0.63 -15.70
CA ARG A 2 -3.42 -0.79 -16.04
C ARG A 2 -2.90 -1.62 -14.87
N GLY A 3 -2.35 -1.00 -13.82
CA GLY A 3 -1.80 -1.72 -12.67
C GLY A 3 -2.12 -1.07 -11.32
N VAL A 4 -2.14 -1.90 -10.28
CA VAL A 4 -2.31 -1.50 -8.89
C VAL A 4 -1.15 -2.05 -8.07
N LEU A 5 -0.46 -1.17 -7.35
CA LEU A 5 0.43 -1.53 -6.26
C LEU A 5 -0.32 -1.32 -4.96
N VAL A 6 -0.55 -2.38 -4.18
CA VAL A 6 -1.36 -2.28 -2.97
C VAL A 6 -0.53 -2.64 -1.75
N ASP A 7 -0.64 -1.85 -0.69
CA ASP A 7 -0.03 -2.17 0.59
C ASP A 7 -0.74 -3.36 1.28
N LEU A 8 -0.04 -4.02 2.21
CA LEU A 8 -0.56 -5.20 2.91
C LEU A 8 -1.17 -4.83 4.27
N ASP A 9 -0.33 -4.39 5.20
CA ASP A 9 -0.66 -4.26 6.62
C ASP A 9 -1.42 -2.95 6.88
N ASN A 10 -2.60 -3.05 7.47
CA ASN A 10 -3.58 -1.97 7.62
C ASN A 10 -4.18 -1.43 6.32
N THR A 11 -3.89 -2.06 5.17
CA THR A 11 -4.55 -1.77 3.89
C THR A 11 -5.43 -2.94 3.44
N LEU A 12 -4.83 -4.08 3.09
CA LEU A 12 -5.57 -5.28 2.68
C LEU A 12 -6.05 -6.11 3.86
N LEU A 13 -5.40 -6.00 5.02
CA LEU A 13 -5.80 -6.72 6.22
C LEU A 13 -5.22 -6.06 7.47
N PRO A 14 -5.69 -6.41 8.68
CA PRO A 14 -5.03 -5.99 9.91
C PRO A 14 -3.58 -6.46 9.96
N TRP A 15 -2.68 -5.63 10.51
CA TRP A 15 -1.26 -5.98 10.64
C TRP A 15 -0.99 -7.23 11.51
N ASN A 16 -1.94 -7.60 12.36
CA ASN A 16 -1.85 -8.70 13.33
C ASN A 16 -2.68 -9.94 12.94
N SER A 17 -3.20 -9.99 11.71
CA SER A 17 -3.90 -11.16 11.15
C SER A 17 -3.20 -11.60 9.88
N SER A 18 -3.31 -12.86 9.45
CA SER A 18 -2.93 -13.29 8.08
C SER A 18 -4.13 -13.48 7.16
N GLU A 19 -5.33 -13.27 7.69
CA GLU A 19 -6.57 -13.44 6.92
C GLU A 19 -6.93 -12.15 6.21
N ILE A 20 -7.02 -12.22 4.88
CA ILE A 20 -7.55 -11.12 4.07
C ILE A 20 -9.08 -11.20 4.10
N PRO A 21 -9.77 -10.13 4.55
CA PRO A 21 -11.22 -10.10 4.58
C PRO A 21 -11.85 -10.47 3.22
N PRO A 22 -12.96 -11.21 3.18
CA PRO A 22 -13.59 -11.64 1.92
C PRO A 22 -13.87 -10.49 0.94
N ALA A 23 -14.26 -9.32 1.44
CA ALA A 23 -14.49 -8.13 0.62
C ALA A 23 -13.22 -7.64 -0.09
N HIS A 24 -12.06 -7.69 0.58
CA HIS A 24 -10.78 -7.28 0.00
C HIS A 24 -10.27 -8.31 -1.01
N ARG A 25 -10.48 -9.61 -0.73
CA ARG A 25 -10.23 -10.68 -1.71
C ARG A 25 -11.08 -10.50 -2.96
N ALA A 26 -12.38 -10.24 -2.79
CA ALA A 26 -13.30 -9.99 -3.91
C ALA A 26 -12.87 -8.75 -4.72
N TRP A 27 -12.39 -7.69 -4.06
CA TRP A 27 -11.84 -6.51 -4.73
C TRP A 27 -10.59 -6.83 -5.57
N LEU A 28 -9.65 -7.61 -5.05
CA LEU A 28 -8.46 -8.06 -5.77
C LEU A 28 -8.84 -8.87 -7.03
N GLU A 29 -9.73 -9.85 -6.88
CA GLU A 29 -10.20 -10.67 -7.99
C GLU A 29 -10.99 -9.85 -9.02
N ALA A 30 -11.84 -8.93 -8.57
CA ALA A 30 -12.59 -8.02 -9.43
C ALA A 30 -11.67 -7.11 -10.26
N ALA A 31 -10.54 -6.66 -9.70
CA ALA A 31 -9.52 -5.91 -10.43
C ALA A 31 -8.85 -6.78 -11.49
N ARG A 32 -8.41 -8.00 -11.13
CA ARG A 32 -7.77 -8.95 -12.05
C ARG A 32 -8.69 -9.36 -13.19
N ALA A 33 -9.96 -9.64 -12.90
CA ALA A 33 -10.99 -9.97 -13.90
C ALA A 33 -11.22 -8.84 -14.92
N ARG A 34 -10.90 -7.60 -14.57
CA ARG A 34 -10.94 -6.42 -15.47
C ARG A 34 -9.61 -6.19 -16.22
N GLY A 35 -8.67 -7.12 -16.13
CA GLY A 35 -7.35 -7.00 -16.76
C GLY A 35 -6.40 -6.04 -16.06
N ILE A 36 -6.67 -5.67 -14.80
CA ILE A 36 -5.77 -4.84 -13.99
C ILE A 36 -4.74 -5.74 -13.33
N SER A 37 -3.45 -5.50 -13.61
CA SER A 37 -2.37 -6.23 -12.95
C SER A 37 -2.18 -5.74 -11.52
N VAL A 38 -2.21 -6.65 -10.55
CA VAL A 38 -2.08 -6.31 -9.13
C VAL A 38 -0.77 -6.84 -8.58
N CYS A 39 -0.04 -6.02 -7.82
CA CYS A 39 1.12 -6.44 -7.05
C CYS A 39 1.02 -5.90 -5.62
N VAL A 40 1.28 -6.76 -4.62
CA VAL A 40 1.33 -6.32 -3.21
C VAL A 40 2.73 -5.81 -2.87
N ILE A 41 2.83 -4.66 -2.22
CA ILE A 41 4.10 -4.06 -1.80
C ILE A 41 4.09 -3.75 -0.31
N SER A 42 4.94 -4.45 0.46
CA SER A 42 4.98 -4.32 1.93
C SER A 42 6.39 -4.07 2.45
N ASN A 43 6.50 -3.22 3.48
CA ASN A 43 7.73 -3.06 4.25
C ASN A 43 7.99 -4.22 5.22
N ASN A 44 7.04 -5.14 5.35
CA ASN A 44 7.15 -6.29 6.21
C ASN A 44 7.99 -7.41 5.58
N HIS A 45 8.43 -8.33 6.43
CA HIS A 45 9.31 -9.43 6.06
C HIS A 45 8.57 -10.50 5.24
N THR A 46 9.31 -11.28 4.45
CA THR A 46 8.74 -12.22 3.47
C THR A 46 7.75 -13.21 4.06
N THR A 47 8.04 -13.83 5.20
CA THR A 47 7.16 -14.85 5.80
C THR A 47 5.77 -14.29 6.13
N ARG A 48 5.69 -13.04 6.58
CA ARG A 48 4.42 -12.33 6.83
C ARG A 48 3.63 -12.13 5.53
N VAL A 49 4.29 -11.67 4.48
CA VAL A 49 3.65 -11.40 3.18
C VAL A 49 3.19 -12.70 2.52
N GLU A 50 4.04 -13.73 2.53
CA GLU A 50 3.70 -15.05 1.99
C GLU A 50 2.54 -15.69 2.75
N SER A 51 2.54 -15.61 4.08
CA SER A 51 1.44 -16.15 4.90
C SER A 51 0.08 -15.55 4.53
N ALA A 52 0.03 -14.27 4.14
CA ALA A 52 -1.22 -13.60 3.75
C ALA A 52 -1.61 -13.87 2.30
N LEU A 53 -0.64 -14.04 1.38
CA LEU A 53 -0.87 -14.08 -0.06
C LEU A 53 -0.81 -15.47 -0.70
N ARG A 54 -0.41 -16.50 0.07
CA ARG A 54 -0.15 -17.86 -0.43
C ARG A 54 -1.25 -18.41 -1.34
N GLU A 55 -2.51 -18.17 -1.00
CA GLU A 55 -3.67 -18.72 -1.70
C GLU A 55 -4.19 -17.83 -2.85
N LEU A 56 -3.65 -16.62 -3.00
CA LEU A 56 -4.14 -15.64 -3.99
C LEU A 56 -3.36 -15.70 -5.31
N GLY A 57 -2.12 -16.21 -5.29
CA GLY A 57 -1.25 -16.24 -6.47
C GLY A 57 -0.94 -14.84 -7.02
N ILE A 58 -0.96 -13.82 -6.16
CA ILE A 58 -0.70 -12.42 -6.54
C ILE A 58 0.80 -12.14 -6.36
N PRO A 59 1.48 -11.51 -7.34
CA PRO A 59 2.89 -11.15 -7.20
C PRO A 59 3.08 -10.14 -6.08
N TYR A 60 4.21 -10.21 -5.39
CA TYR A 60 4.48 -9.33 -4.27
C TYR A 60 5.96 -8.91 -4.15
N VAL A 61 6.17 -7.82 -3.43
CA VAL A 61 7.46 -7.32 -2.98
C VAL A 61 7.41 -7.14 -1.46
N SER A 62 8.07 -8.04 -0.74
CA SER A 62 8.36 -7.89 0.69
C SER A 62 9.61 -7.02 0.90
N SER A 63 9.80 -6.56 2.14
CA SER A 63 10.90 -5.68 2.54
C SER A 63 11.12 -4.54 1.53
N ALA A 64 10.01 -3.90 1.12
CA ALA A 64 9.99 -2.94 0.03
C ALA A 64 10.77 -1.66 0.33
N ARG A 65 10.99 -1.35 1.61
CA ARG A 65 11.65 -0.15 2.10
C ARG A 65 10.99 1.15 1.63
N LYS A 66 9.67 1.15 1.42
CA LYS A 66 8.87 2.36 1.22
C LYS A 66 9.19 3.38 2.32
N PRO A 67 9.40 4.67 1.99
CA PRO A 67 9.15 5.30 0.69
C PRO A 67 10.30 5.29 -0.33
N LEU A 68 11.36 4.51 -0.09
CA LEU A 68 12.46 4.42 -1.06
C LEU A 68 11.99 3.79 -2.37
N ARG A 69 12.62 4.21 -3.47
CA ARG A 69 12.25 3.77 -4.84
C ARG A 69 12.39 2.26 -5.07
N VAL A 70 13.23 1.59 -4.28
CA VAL A 70 13.66 0.19 -4.50
C VAL A 70 12.47 -0.77 -4.60
N GLY A 71 11.56 -0.74 -3.63
CA GLY A 71 10.38 -1.61 -3.63
C GLY A 71 9.44 -1.33 -4.80
N PHE A 72 9.17 -0.05 -5.07
CA PHE A 72 8.31 0.36 -6.17
C PHE A 72 8.87 -0.05 -7.54
N VAL A 73 10.17 0.14 -7.77
CA VAL A 73 10.83 -0.29 -9.02
C VAL A 73 10.74 -1.81 -9.20
N ARG A 74 10.93 -2.59 -8.13
CA ARG A 74 10.77 -4.06 -8.19
C ARG A 74 9.35 -4.45 -8.56
N ALA A 75 8.36 -3.81 -7.95
CA ALA A 75 6.95 -4.09 -8.20
C ALA A 75 6.55 -3.72 -9.65
N LEU A 76 6.96 -2.54 -10.14
CA LEU A 76 6.72 -2.13 -11.52
C LEU A 76 7.37 -3.06 -12.54
N ARG A 77 8.59 -3.56 -12.25
CA ARG A 77 9.26 -4.57 -13.09
C ARG A 77 8.50 -5.89 -13.12
N GLN A 78 7.99 -6.37 -11.99
CA GLN A 78 7.15 -7.58 -11.95
C GLN A 78 5.87 -7.41 -12.76
N LEU A 79 5.27 -6.22 -12.75
CA LEU A 79 4.07 -5.93 -13.54
C LEU A 79 4.38 -5.65 -15.02
N GLY A 80 5.64 -5.35 -15.38
CA GLY A 80 5.98 -4.91 -16.74
C GLY A 80 5.32 -3.58 -17.13
N LEU A 81 5.00 -2.73 -16.16
CA LEU A 81 4.25 -1.49 -16.37
C LEU A 81 5.09 -0.26 -16.02
N PRO A 82 4.94 0.85 -16.78
CA PRO A 82 5.55 2.11 -16.39
C PRO A 82 4.76 2.77 -15.23
N PRO A 83 5.39 3.64 -14.42
CA PRO A 83 4.76 4.24 -13.25
C PRO A 83 3.41 4.93 -13.55
N GLU A 84 3.32 5.71 -14.62
CA GLU A 84 2.12 6.46 -15.00
C GLU A 84 0.90 5.57 -15.33
N ALA A 85 1.14 4.29 -15.63
CA ALA A 85 0.08 3.31 -15.84
C ALA A 85 -0.46 2.70 -14.52
N CYS A 86 0.20 2.96 -13.40
CA CYS A 86 -0.07 2.36 -12.10
C CYS A 86 -0.65 3.37 -11.09
N ILE A 87 -1.34 2.83 -10.10
CA ILE A 87 -1.75 3.56 -8.89
C ILE A 87 -1.24 2.81 -7.66
N VAL A 88 -0.94 3.54 -6.59
CA VAL A 88 -0.65 2.95 -5.27
C VAL A 88 -1.89 3.08 -4.37
N VAL A 89 -2.24 2.02 -3.65
CA VAL A 89 -3.31 2.03 -2.64
C VAL A 89 -2.68 1.64 -1.29
N GLY A 90 -2.79 2.50 -0.29
CA GLY A 90 -2.21 2.24 1.03
C GLY A 90 -2.75 3.19 2.11
N ASP A 91 -2.49 2.88 3.37
CA ASP A 91 -3.03 3.61 4.53
C ASP A 91 -2.04 4.64 5.12
N GLN A 92 -0.82 4.69 4.60
CA GLN A 92 0.25 5.55 5.12
C GLN A 92 0.61 6.67 4.13
N LEU A 93 0.58 7.91 4.62
CA LEU A 93 0.84 9.09 3.80
C LEU A 93 2.32 9.15 3.36
N LEU A 94 3.26 8.85 4.27
CA LEU A 94 4.68 8.97 3.95
C LEU A 94 5.21 7.78 3.17
N THR A 95 4.78 6.56 3.47
CA THR A 95 5.34 5.38 2.81
C THR A 95 4.67 5.13 1.45
N ASP A 96 3.34 5.15 1.40
CA ASP A 96 2.57 4.81 0.20
C ASP A 96 2.36 6.01 -0.69
N VAL A 97 1.70 7.07 -0.18
CA VAL A 97 1.31 8.22 -1.02
C VAL A 97 2.53 9.03 -1.48
N TRP A 98 3.39 9.43 -0.54
CA TRP A 98 4.61 10.17 -0.90
C TRP A 98 5.57 9.31 -1.72
N GLY A 99 5.71 8.01 -1.38
CA GLY A 99 6.48 7.05 -2.17
C GLY A 99 5.98 6.93 -3.60
N ALA A 100 4.66 6.87 -3.80
CA ALA A 100 4.02 6.83 -5.11
C ALA A 100 4.28 8.09 -5.93
N HIS A 101 4.07 9.27 -5.35
CA HIS A 101 4.28 10.54 -6.03
C HIS A 101 5.75 10.72 -6.45
N ARG A 102 6.72 10.30 -5.62
CA ARG A 102 8.15 10.29 -5.97
C ARG A 102 8.48 9.40 -7.17
N MET A 103 7.64 8.42 -7.45
CA MET A 103 7.77 7.51 -8.59
C MET A 103 7.01 7.99 -9.83
N GLY A 104 6.25 9.09 -9.74
CA GLY A 104 5.34 9.54 -10.82
C GLY A 104 4.04 8.75 -10.89
N MET A 105 3.69 8.00 -9.84
CA MET A 105 2.42 7.26 -9.75
C MET A 105 1.37 8.11 -9.03
N ARG A 106 0.10 7.88 -9.35
CA ARG A 106 -1.02 8.36 -8.52
C ARG A 106 -1.14 7.49 -7.27
N ALA A 107 -1.80 8.00 -6.23
CA ALA A 107 -2.07 7.23 -5.01
C ALA A 107 -3.47 7.46 -4.46
N VAL A 108 -3.99 6.45 -3.76
CA VAL A 108 -5.20 6.51 -2.94
C VAL A 108 -4.79 6.22 -1.50
N LEU A 109 -5.05 7.18 -0.61
CA LEU A 109 -4.90 7.01 0.83
C LEU A 109 -6.19 6.41 1.39
N VAL A 110 -6.11 5.21 1.97
CA VAL A 110 -7.27 4.56 2.61
C VAL A 110 -7.22 4.72 4.12
N ARG A 111 -8.36 4.49 4.78
CA ARG A 111 -8.41 4.38 6.24
C ARG A 111 -7.80 3.03 6.67
N PRO A 112 -7.00 3.01 7.75
CA PRO A 112 -6.38 1.78 8.21
C PRO A 112 -7.45 0.78 8.70
N VAL A 113 -7.25 -0.51 8.41
CA VAL A 113 -8.19 -1.57 8.83
C VAL A 113 -8.33 -1.66 10.36
N VAL A 114 -7.24 -1.42 11.10
CA VAL A 114 -7.24 -1.28 12.57
C VAL A 114 -6.44 -0.06 13.01
N SER A 115 -6.72 0.46 14.21
CA SER A 115 -6.06 1.67 14.73
C SER A 115 -4.63 1.46 15.23
N THR A 116 -4.17 0.21 15.29
CA THR A 116 -2.83 -0.17 15.79
C THR A 116 -1.89 -0.48 14.64
N ASP A 117 -0.59 -0.41 14.92
CA ASP A 117 0.47 -0.65 13.94
C ASP A 117 1.48 -1.67 14.47
N GLY A 118 2.13 -2.37 13.53
CA GLY A 118 3.33 -3.13 13.83
C GLY A 118 4.52 -2.27 14.28
N PRO A 119 5.58 -2.88 14.85
CA PRO A 119 6.69 -2.16 15.47
C PRO A 119 7.41 -1.17 14.53
N HIS A 120 7.63 -1.56 13.27
CA HIS A 120 8.35 -0.74 12.29
C HIS A 120 7.50 0.39 11.69
N THR A 121 6.18 0.22 11.60
CA THR A 121 5.27 1.24 11.05
C THR A 121 4.90 2.31 12.08
N ARG A 122 5.04 2.02 13.38
CA ARG A 122 4.69 2.94 14.48
C ARG A 122 5.50 4.24 14.49
N VAL A 123 6.79 4.19 14.11
CA VAL A 123 7.65 5.38 14.01
C VAL A 123 7.21 6.27 12.86
N ASN A 124 6.94 5.68 11.68
CA ASN A 124 6.40 6.42 10.54
C ASN A 124 5.07 7.08 10.89
N ARG A 125 4.16 6.35 11.58
CA ARG A 125 2.88 6.93 12.01
C ARG A 125 3.02 8.05 13.04
N PHE A 126 4.09 8.07 13.84
CA PHE A 126 4.37 9.21 14.72
C PHE A 126 4.69 10.47 13.91
N PHE A 127 5.58 10.38 12.93
CA PHE A 127 5.92 11.52 12.06
C PHE A 127 4.72 11.94 11.20
N GLU A 128 3.96 10.99 10.66
CA GLU A 128 2.74 11.26 9.92
C GLU A 128 1.69 11.99 10.75
N ARG A 129 1.48 11.59 12.01
CA ARG A 129 0.55 12.29 12.91
C ARG A 129 0.99 13.73 13.21
N ARG A 130 2.29 14.02 13.19
CA ARG A 130 2.78 15.41 13.32
C ARG A 130 2.55 16.19 12.03
N LEU A 131 2.87 15.59 10.88
CA LEU A 131 2.66 16.20 9.57
C LEU A 131 1.18 16.47 9.31
N ARG A 132 0.30 15.48 9.55
CA ARG A 132 -1.15 15.62 9.46
C ARG A 132 -1.67 16.80 10.29
N ARG A 133 -1.34 16.84 11.59
CA ARG A 133 -1.75 17.95 12.46
C ARG A 133 -1.26 19.31 11.97
N LEU A 134 -0.05 19.36 11.40
CA LEU A 134 0.46 20.58 10.79
C LEU A 134 -0.35 20.98 9.55
N LEU A 135 -0.63 20.03 8.65
CA LEU A 135 -1.41 20.26 7.44
C LEU A 135 -2.86 20.67 7.76
N GLU A 136 -3.49 20.03 8.75
CA GLU A 136 -4.81 20.41 9.27
C GLU A 136 -4.79 21.85 9.80
N ARG A 137 -3.79 22.22 10.61
CA ARG A 137 -3.63 23.59 11.12
C ARG A 137 -3.42 24.61 10.00
N LEU A 138 -2.83 24.21 8.89
CA LEU A 138 -2.58 25.06 7.73
C LEU A 138 -3.76 25.07 6.74
N GLY A 139 -4.83 24.31 6.98
CA GLY A 139 -5.95 24.19 6.03
C GLY A 139 -5.59 23.45 4.74
N LEU A 140 -4.50 22.67 4.75
CA LEU A 140 -3.99 21.92 3.60
C LEU A 140 -4.35 20.43 3.64
N TRP A 141 -5.01 19.99 4.71
CA TRP A 141 -5.50 18.63 4.80
C TRP A 141 -6.78 18.49 3.96
N PRO A 142 -6.86 17.52 3.03
CA PRO A 142 -8.05 17.34 2.21
C PRO A 142 -9.26 17.01 3.08
N GLU A 143 -10.41 17.61 2.79
CA GLU A 143 -11.68 17.22 3.40
C GLU A 143 -11.98 15.76 3.07
N GLU A 144 -12.52 15.01 4.04
CA GLU A 144 -12.89 13.62 3.83
C GLU A 144 -14.06 13.56 2.84
N GLY A 145 -13.78 13.14 1.60
CA GLY A 145 -14.77 12.86 0.56
C GLY A 145 -15.27 11.41 0.60
#